data_AF-C9RHQ1-F1
#
_entry.id   AF-C9RHQ1-F1
#
_cell.length_a   1.000
_cell.length_b   1.000
_cell.length_c   1.000
_cell.angle_alpha   90.00
_cell.angle_beta   90.00
_cell.angle_gamma   90.00
#
_symmetry.space_group_name_H-M   'P 1'
#
loop_
_entity.id
_entity.type
_entity.pdbx_description
1 polymer ?
#
loop_
_entity_poly.entity_id
_entity_poly.type
_entity_poly.pdbx_seq_one_letter_code
_entity_poly.pdbx_strand_id
1 'polypeptide(L)'
;MNDFNFKCYDIDEKELIIPPGLPQSVIARLIEICNVKFDVRDDELYNVKYPVLIGKENELEKAKKYLQLITEAKLALRDIARLARKYNIKAKVYAEDEDLRYILNELKNDIANRNFIEIVEEKPEDSEVVNVADKKIYVGV
;
A
#
# COMPACT_ATOMS: atom_id res chain seq x y z
N MET A 1 6.75 18.69 35.30
CA MET A 1 8.00 18.37 34.58
C MET A 1 7.60 18.19 33.14
N ASN A 2 8.04 19.09 32.26
CA ASN A 2 7.76 18.98 30.83
C ASN A 2 8.82 18.03 30.26
N ASP A 3 8.42 16.80 29.96
CA ASP A 3 9.23 15.88 29.17
C ASP A 3 9.26 16.41 27.74
N PHE A 4 10.17 17.36 27.48
CA PHE A 4 10.54 17.73 26.12
C PHE A 4 11.24 16.53 25.49
N ASN A 5 10.46 15.72 24.81
CA ASN A 5 10.95 14.61 24.01
C ASN A 5 11.61 15.20 22.75
N PHE A 6 12.84 15.68 22.88
CA PHE A 6 13.66 16.12 21.75
C PHE A 6 13.95 14.88 20.89
N LYS A 7 13.11 14.67 19.88
CA LYS A 7 13.40 13.70 18.83
C LYS A 7 14.47 14.31 17.93
N CYS A 8 15.72 13.87 18.11
CA CYS A 8 16.84 14.30 17.28
C CYS A 8 16.68 13.73 15.87
N TYR A 9 16.23 14.58 14.96
CA TYR A 9 16.33 14.33 13.52
C TYR A 9 17.63 14.93 12.99
N ASP A 10 18.19 14.32 11.94
CA ASP A 10 19.17 15.05 11.15
C ASP A 10 18.51 16.31 10.59
N ILE A 11 19.26 17.41 10.49
CA ILE A 11 18.74 18.76 10.12
C ILE A 11 17.95 18.75 8.79
N ASP A 12 18.17 17.76 7.94
CA ASP A 12 17.58 17.63 6.60
C ASP A 12 16.39 16.66 6.51
N GLU A 13 15.99 16.00 7.61
CA GLU A 13 14.87 15.07 7.62
C GLU A 13 13.52 15.83 7.72
N LYS A 14 12.56 15.40 6.91
CA LYS A 14 11.18 15.92 6.88
C LYS A 14 10.22 14.84 7.35
N GLU A 15 9.00 15.25 7.69
CA GLU A 15 7.91 14.35 8.07
C GLU A 15 6.83 14.30 6.97
N LEU A 16 6.29 13.11 6.72
CA LEU A 16 5.14 12.85 5.85
C LEU A 16 4.08 12.10 6.65
N ILE A 17 2.93 12.73 6.89
CA ILE A 17 1.78 12.07 7.51
C ILE A 17 1.19 11.07 6.51
N ILE A 18 0.92 9.85 6.97
CA ILE A 18 0.30 8.81 6.14
C ILE A 18 -1.10 8.46 6.66
N PRO A 19 -1.99 7.91 5.82
CA PRO A 19 -3.30 7.48 6.27
C PRO A 19 -3.19 6.35 7.31
N PRO A 20 -4.05 6.35 8.34
CA PRO A 20 -4.15 5.21 9.24
C PRO A 20 -4.75 3.99 8.53
N GLY A 21 -4.50 2.79 9.07
CA GLY A 21 -5.12 1.55 8.60
C GLY A 21 -4.40 0.85 7.44
N LEU A 22 -3.15 1.24 7.14
CA LEU A 22 -2.28 0.43 6.29
C LEU A 22 -1.83 -0.84 7.05
N PRO A 23 -1.79 -2.02 6.38
CA PRO A 23 -1.25 -3.23 6.98
C PRO A 23 0.20 -3.02 7.45
N GLN A 24 0.56 -3.60 8.60
CA GLN A 24 1.92 -3.49 9.15
C GLN A 24 2.99 -4.08 8.21
N SER A 25 2.65 -5.15 7.49
CA SER A 25 3.47 -5.74 6.42
C SER A 25 3.79 -4.74 5.31
N VAL A 26 2.78 -3.99 4.86
CA VAL A 26 2.92 -2.94 3.84
C VAL A 26 3.74 -1.77 4.36
N ILE A 27 3.55 -1.37 5.63
CA ILE A 27 4.38 -0.33 6.27
C ILE A 27 5.85 -0.78 6.36
N ALA A 28 6.11 -2.01 6.79
CA ALA A 28 7.47 -2.56 6.87
C ALA A 28 8.14 -2.57 5.49
N ARG A 29 7.42 -2.98 4.44
CA ARG A 29 7.94 -2.99 3.07
C ARG A 29 8.21 -1.58 2.55
N LEU A 30 7.33 -0.61 2.87
CA LEU A 30 7.53 0.79 2.55
C LEU A 30 8.80 1.34 3.18
N ILE A 31 9.01 1.09 4.48
CA ILE A 31 10.22 1.50 5.23
C ILE A 31 11.47 0.98 4.54
N GLU A 32 11.49 -0.31 4.18
CA GLU A 32 12.61 -0.97 3.52
C GLU A 32 12.91 -0.38 2.13
N ILE A 33 11.91 -0.31 1.25
CA ILE A 33 12.08 0.14 -0.14
C ILE A 33 12.42 1.62 -0.22
N CYS A 34 11.78 2.44 0.62
CA CYS A 34 11.91 3.90 0.54
C CYS A 34 13.04 4.45 1.41
N ASN A 35 13.65 3.62 2.26
CA ASN A 35 14.66 4.02 3.24
C ASN A 35 14.16 5.15 4.16
N VAL A 36 12.96 4.99 4.71
CA VAL A 36 12.32 5.97 5.61
C VAL A 36 12.06 5.36 6.98
N LYS A 37 12.04 6.17 8.03
CA LYS A 37 11.63 5.75 9.37
C LYS A 37 10.12 5.86 9.52
N PHE A 38 9.51 5.04 10.37
CA PHE A 38 8.09 5.14 10.74
C PHE A 38 7.96 5.46 12.22
N ASP A 39 7.00 6.32 12.55
CA ASP A 39 6.70 6.70 13.92
C ASP A 39 5.19 6.98 14.07
N VAL A 40 4.70 7.00 15.30
CA VAL A 40 3.31 7.40 15.62
C VAL A 40 3.37 8.63 16.52
N ARG A 41 2.70 9.69 16.08
CA ARG A 41 2.63 10.98 16.79
C ARG A 41 1.28 11.19 17.43
N ASP A 42 1.28 11.96 18.49
CA ASP A 42 0.08 12.39 19.19
C ASP A 42 -0.31 13.78 18.67
N ASP A 43 -1.57 13.92 18.27
CA ASP A 43 -2.19 15.22 18.02
C ASP A 43 -2.85 15.67 19.32
N GLU A 44 -2.22 16.61 20.03
CA GLU A 44 -2.71 17.10 21.33
C GLU A 44 -4.06 17.83 21.22
N LEU A 45 -4.38 18.39 20.05
CA LEU A 45 -5.60 19.17 19.85
C LEU A 45 -6.83 18.25 19.76
N TYR A 46 -6.66 17.08 19.14
CA TYR A 46 -7.73 16.12 18.91
C TYR A 46 -7.60 14.85 19.77
N ASN A 47 -6.52 14.72 20.56
CA ASN A 47 -6.18 13.56 21.38
C ASN A 47 -6.21 12.24 20.57
N VAL A 48 -5.66 12.28 19.35
CA VAL A 48 -5.58 11.14 18.43
C VAL A 48 -4.14 10.85 18.04
N LYS A 49 -3.85 9.58 17.75
CA LYS A 49 -2.56 9.15 17.23
C LYS A 49 -2.58 9.09 15.71
N TYR A 50 -1.51 9.59 15.07
CA TYR A 50 -1.36 9.55 13.62
C TYR A 50 0.02 9.00 13.20
N PRO A 51 0.06 8.14 12.17
CA PRO A 51 1.32 7.62 11.67
C PRO A 51 2.06 8.63 10.78
N VAL A 52 3.38 8.66 10.92
CA VAL A 52 4.26 9.51 10.11
C VAL A 52 5.44 8.71 9.57
N LEU A 53 5.88 9.10 8.38
CA LEU A 53 7.16 8.70 7.81
C LEU A 53 8.16 9.84 7.93
N ILE A 54 9.42 9.50 8.17
CA ILE A 54 10.48 10.46 8.42
C ILE A 54 11.68 10.08 7.56
N GLY A 55 12.24 11.03 6.82
CA GLY A 55 13.40 10.80 5.98
C GLY A 55 13.74 12.02 5.14
N LYS A 56 14.68 11.86 4.21
CA LYS A 56 15.07 12.92 3.28
C LYS A 56 13.99 13.14 2.23
N GLU A 57 13.99 14.33 1.62
CA GLU A 57 12.96 14.73 0.65
C GLU A 57 12.79 13.75 -0.53
N ASN A 58 13.90 13.23 -1.07
CA ASN A 58 13.88 12.24 -2.14
C ASN A 58 13.33 10.87 -1.69
N GLU A 59 13.54 10.48 -0.44
CA GLU A 59 13.03 9.24 0.16
C GLU A 59 11.53 9.35 0.42
N LEU A 60 11.08 10.49 0.96
CA LEU A 60 9.66 10.77 1.16
C LEU A 60 8.90 10.86 -0.17
N GLU A 61 9.52 11.39 -1.22
CA GLU A 61 8.89 11.44 -2.55
C GLU A 61 8.72 10.04 -3.15
N LYS A 62 9.69 9.13 -2.94
CA LYS A 62 9.52 7.70 -3.26
C LYS A 62 8.39 7.07 -2.43
N ALA A 63 8.35 7.35 -1.13
CA ALA A 63 7.30 6.86 -0.25
C ALA A 63 5.90 7.31 -0.70
N LYS A 64 5.72 8.57 -1.13
CA LYS A 64 4.45 9.06 -1.70
C LYS A 64 4.03 8.25 -2.92
N LYS A 65 4.95 7.98 -3.85
CA LYS A 65 4.66 7.15 -5.04
C LYS A 65 4.27 5.73 -4.65
N TYR A 66 4.94 5.16 -3.66
CA TYR A 66 4.61 3.83 -3.15
C TYR A 66 3.22 3.79 -2.48
N LEU A 67 2.87 4.81 -1.69
CA LEU A 67 1.54 4.95 -1.10
C LEU A 67 0.44 5.14 -2.15
N GLN A 68 0.73 5.87 -3.23
CA GLN A 68 -0.16 5.99 -4.38
C GLN A 68 -0.38 4.62 -5.03
N LEU A 69 0.69 3.86 -5.28
CA LEU A 69 0.60 2.52 -5.84
C LEU A 69 -0.27 1.59 -4.98
N ILE A 70 -0.08 1.61 -3.66
CA ILE A 70 -0.90 0.84 -2.71
C ILE A 70 -2.37 1.23 -2.83
N THR A 71 -2.66 2.53 -2.87
CA THR A 71 -4.03 3.05 -2.94
C THR A 71 -4.71 2.61 -4.23
N GLU A 72 -4.03 2.77 -5.37
CA GLU A 72 -4.57 2.36 -6.67
C GLU A 72 -4.73 0.84 -6.76
N ALA A 73 -3.78 0.06 -6.24
CA ALA A 73 -3.86 -1.40 -6.20
C ALA A 73 -5.07 -1.87 -5.37
N LYS A 74 -5.31 -1.24 -4.22
CA LYS A 74 -6.47 -1.53 -3.36
C LYS A 74 -7.78 -1.25 -4.08
N LEU A 75 -7.87 -0.11 -4.78
CA LEU A 75 -9.05 0.27 -5.55
C LEU A 75 -9.31 -0.68 -6.71
N ALA A 76 -8.28 -1.02 -7.48
CA ALA A 76 -8.37 -1.96 -8.59
C ALA A 76 -8.85 -3.34 -8.12
N LEU A 77 -8.24 -3.90 -7.06
CA LEU A 77 -8.68 -5.16 -6.48
C LEU A 77 -10.13 -5.11 -5.99
N ARG A 78 -10.57 -4.00 -5.38
CA ARG A 78 -11.97 -3.85 -4.95
C ARG A 78 -12.94 -3.92 -6.13
N ASP A 79 -12.61 -3.26 -7.24
CA ASP A 79 -13.46 -3.26 -8.44
C ASP A 79 -13.47 -4.61 -9.14
N ILE A 80 -12.32 -5.27 -9.24
CA ILE A 80 -12.20 -6.65 -9.73
C ILE A 80 -13.06 -7.59 -8.85
N ALA A 81 -12.95 -7.51 -7.52
CA ALA A 81 -13.68 -8.38 -6.59
C ALA A 81 -15.19 -8.22 -6.75
N ARG A 82 -15.64 -6.96 -6.89
CA ARG A 82 -17.04 -6.62 -7.09
C ARG A 82 -17.57 -7.18 -8.40
N LEU A 83 -16.79 -7.07 -9.48
CA LEU A 83 -17.16 -7.60 -10.79
C LEU A 83 -17.19 -9.14 -10.78
N ALA A 84 -16.13 -9.76 -10.28
CA ALA A 84 -16.00 -11.21 -10.16
C ALA A 84 -17.17 -11.82 -9.35
N ARG A 85 -17.54 -11.18 -8.23
CA ARG A 85 -18.74 -11.55 -7.46
C ARG A 85 -20.02 -11.44 -8.27
N LYS A 86 -20.21 -10.35 -9.02
CA LYS A 86 -21.41 -10.12 -9.83
C LYS A 86 -21.64 -11.25 -10.84
N TYR A 87 -20.57 -11.77 -11.42
CA TYR A 87 -20.60 -12.88 -12.38
C TYR A 87 -20.38 -14.26 -11.75
N ASN A 88 -20.20 -14.33 -10.43
CA ASN A 88 -19.90 -15.56 -9.68
C ASN A 88 -18.69 -16.34 -10.22
N ILE A 89 -17.62 -15.62 -10.57
CA ILE A 89 -16.35 -16.16 -11.08
C ILE A 89 -15.21 -15.83 -10.12
N LYS A 90 -14.14 -16.62 -10.13
CA LYS A 90 -12.90 -16.32 -9.40
C LYS A 90 -11.92 -15.65 -10.35
N ALA A 91 -11.59 -14.38 -10.11
CA ALA A 91 -10.63 -13.65 -10.92
C ALA A 91 -9.20 -13.97 -10.48
N LYS A 92 -8.34 -14.34 -11.42
CA LYS A 92 -6.90 -14.54 -11.24
C LYS A 92 -6.18 -13.25 -11.60
N VAL A 93 -5.44 -12.70 -10.66
CA VAL A 93 -4.69 -11.44 -10.80
C VAL A 93 -3.20 -11.75 -10.73
N TYR A 94 -2.49 -11.36 -11.77
CA TYR A 94 -1.05 -11.51 -11.90
C TYR A 94 -0.38 -10.14 -12.02
N ALA A 95 0.78 -9.98 -11.39
CA ALA A 95 1.65 -8.82 -11.57
C ALA A 95 3.07 -9.31 -11.86
N GLU A 96 3.69 -8.81 -12.92
CA GLU A 96 5.08 -9.16 -13.27
C GLU A 96 6.07 -8.68 -12.21
N ASP A 97 5.81 -7.50 -11.66
CA ASP A 97 6.58 -6.90 -10.57
C ASP A 97 6.28 -7.62 -9.24
N GLU A 98 7.33 -8.18 -8.63
CA GLU A 98 7.25 -8.97 -7.39
C GLU A 98 6.76 -8.13 -6.20
N ASP A 99 7.21 -6.89 -6.08
CA ASP A 99 6.75 -5.97 -5.03
C ASP A 99 5.25 -5.70 -5.14
N LEU A 100 4.75 -5.46 -6.36
CA LEU A 100 3.33 -5.28 -6.60
C LEU A 100 2.55 -6.56 -6.30
N ARG A 101 3.06 -7.73 -6.68
CA ARG A 101 2.44 -9.03 -6.35
C ARG A 101 2.33 -9.23 -4.84
N TYR A 102 3.38 -8.89 -4.10
CA TYR A 102 3.38 -8.90 -2.63
C TYR A 102 2.31 -7.94 -2.07
N ILE A 103 2.29 -6.69 -2.52
CA ILE A 103 1.30 -5.69 -2.11
C ILE A 103 -0.13 -6.19 -2.38
N LEU A 104 -0.40 -6.75 -3.56
CA LEU A 104 -1.72 -7.26 -3.92
C LEU A 104 -2.14 -8.42 -3.01
N ASN A 105 -1.21 -9.30 -2.64
CA ASN A 105 -1.46 -10.40 -1.70
C ASN A 105 -1.86 -9.90 -0.32
N GLU A 106 -1.14 -8.90 0.21
CA GLU A 106 -1.47 -8.29 1.50
C GLU A 106 -2.82 -7.56 1.44
N LEU A 107 -3.02 -6.72 0.42
CA LEU A 107 -4.22 -5.89 0.29
C LEU A 107 -5.49 -6.69 0.03
N LYS A 108 -5.40 -7.85 -0.64
CA LYS A 108 -6.55 -8.74 -0.88
C LYS A 108 -7.28 -9.08 0.42
N ASN A 109 -6.57 -9.23 1.53
CA ASN A 109 -7.16 -9.60 2.81
C ASN A 109 -8.08 -8.52 3.40
N ASP A 110 -7.82 -7.26 3.05
CA ASP A 110 -8.56 -6.07 3.49
C ASP A 110 -9.78 -5.73 2.61
N ILE A 111 -10.04 -6.52 1.57
CA ILE A 111 -11.06 -6.21 0.57
C ILE A 111 -12.29 -7.09 0.76
N ALA A 112 -13.48 -6.47 0.69
CA ALA A 112 -14.73 -7.21 0.65
C ALA A 112 -14.80 -8.07 -0.62
N ASN A 113 -15.36 -9.28 -0.53
CA ASN A 113 -15.41 -10.26 -1.62
C ASN A 113 -14.06 -10.85 -2.03
N ARG A 114 -13.05 -10.82 -1.15
CA ARG A 114 -11.71 -11.42 -1.39
C ARG A 114 -11.72 -12.87 -1.88
N ASN A 115 -12.77 -13.65 -1.55
CA ASN A 115 -12.92 -15.04 -1.98
C ASN A 115 -13.09 -15.18 -3.51
N PHE A 116 -13.49 -14.09 -4.20
CA PHE A 116 -13.61 -14.03 -5.65
C PHE A 116 -12.32 -13.56 -6.34
N ILE A 117 -11.23 -13.36 -5.60
CA ILE A 117 -9.92 -12.98 -6.14
C ILE A 117 -8.89 -14.02 -5.74
N GLU A 118 -7.99 -14.30 -6.67
CA GLU A 118 -6.78 -15.08 -6.46
C GLU A 118 -5.60 -14.31 -7.03
N ILE A 119 -4.57 -14.07 -6.21
CA ILE A 119 -3.30 -13.56 -6.74
C ILE A 119 -2.50 -14.79 -7.17
N VAL A 120 -2.04 -14.81 -8.40
CA VAL A 120 -1.37 -15.97 -9.00
C VAL A 120 0.07 -15.64 -9.38
N GLU A 121 0.93 -16.66 -9.37
CA GLU A 121 2.35 -16.54 -9.73
C GLU A 121 2.58 -16.58 -11.25
N GLU A 122 1.65 -17.18 -11.99
CA GLU A 122 1.71 -17.32 -13.44
C GLU A 122 0.63 -16.47 -14.12
N LYS A 123 1.00 -15.86 -15.25
CA LYS A 123 0.08 -15.03 -16.03
C LYS A 123 -1.04 -15.91 -16.64
N PRO A 124 -2.32 -15.53 -16.49
CA PRO A 124 -3.42 -16.21 -17.18
C PRO A 124 -3.28 -16.11 -18.71
N GLU A 125 -3.68 -17.17 -19.44
CA GLU A 125 -3.60 -17.22 -20.91
C GLU A 125 -4.49 -16.16 -21.58
N ASP A 126 -5.74 -16.05 -21.13
CA ASP A 126 -6.69 -15.01 -21.55
C ASP A 126 -6.83 -13.98 -20.43
N SER A 127 -6.07 -12.88 -20.55
CA SER A 127 -5.95 -11.86 -19.52
C SER A 127 -6.19 -10.46 -20.08
N GLU A 128 -6.99 -9.67 -19.39
CA GLU A 128 -7.09 -8.23 -19.60
C GLU A 128 -6.03 -7.48 -18.81
N VAL A 129 -5.55 -6.36 -19.35
CA VAL A 129 -4.56 -5.51 -18.68
C VAL A 129 -5.26 -4.38 -17.94
N VAL A 130 -5.00 -4.28 -16.64
CA VAL A 130 -5.43 -3.15 -15.81
C VAL A 130 -4.20 -2.35 -15.40
N ASN A 131 -4.23 -1.03 -15.65
CA ASN A 131 -3.18 -0.13 -15.19
C ASN A 131 -3.41 0.22 -13.72
N VAL A 132 -2.35 0.14 -12.92
CA VAL A 132 -2.34 0.50 -11.50
C VAL A 132 -1.15 1.43 -11.30
N ALA A 133 -1.40 2.72 -11.18
CA ALA A 133 -0.42 3.79 -11.27
C ALA A 133 0.45 3.66 -12.53
N ASP A 134 1.76 3.53 -12.36
CA ASP A 134 2.75 3.31 -13.42
C ASP A 134 3.01 1.83 -13.72
N LYS A 135 2.31 0.91 -13.04
CA LYS A 135 2.45 -0.54 -13.19
C LYS A 135 1.23 -1.18 -13.87
N LYS A 136 1.38 -2.44 -14.26
CA LYS A 136 0.35 -3.24 -14.91
C LYS A 136 0.06 -4.49 -14.11
N ILE A 137 -1.23 -4.84 -14.04
CA ILE A 137 -1.69 -6.15 -13.59
C ILE A 137 -2.48 -6.82 -14.71
N TYR A 138 -2.48 -8.14 -14.71
CA TYR A 138 -3.16 -8.98 -15.69
C TYR A 138 -4.26 -9.73 -14.98
N VAL A 139 -5.49 -9.62 -15.47
CA VAL A 139 -6.68 -10.20 -14.84
C VAL A 139 -7.32 -11.20 -15.80
N GLY A 140 -7.38 -12.45 -15.40
CA GLY A 140 -8.05 -13.53 -16.12
C GLY A 140 -9.01 -14.31 -15.21
N VAL A 141 -9.56 -15.41 -15.73
CA VAL A 141 -10.46 -16.33 -15.01
C VAL A 141 -9.81 -17.69 -14.79
#